data_AF-A0A7J2S1F2-F1
#
_entry.id   AF-A0A7J2S1F2-F1
#
_cell.length_a   1.000
_cell.length_b   1.000
_cell.length_c   1.000
_cell.angle_alpha   90.00
_cell.angle_beta   90.00
_cell.angle_gamma   90.00
#
_symmetry.space_group_name_H-M   'P 1'
#
loop_
_entity.id
_entity.type
_entity.pdbx_description
1 polymer ?
#
loop_
_entity_poly.entity_id
_entity_poly.type
_entity_poly.pdbx_seq_one_letter_code
_entity_poly.pdbx_strand_id
1 'polypeptide(L)'
;GVNILQDPLIFVKSVVGDLDNSYYTDFNGFPVINGAEAWIILEAKLMERGAAYLFTLVPLSARRNFKAAHPVNRGFNAIIEALILATRYSIMDESERGGILRCIEHMEEIVRKCGGDREHEAMAILKGYLHSIQELEDVLQ
;
A
#
# COMPACT_ATOMS: atom_id res chain seq x y z
N GLY A 1 -10.09 -8.77 -7.43
CA GLY A 1 -11.08 -8.15 -6.53
C GLY A 1 -10.47 -6.92 -5.89
N VAL A 2 -11.29 -6.05 -5.31
CA VAL A 2 -10.85 -4.92 -4.48
C VAL A 2 -11.12 -5.28 -3.03
N ASN A 3 -10.14 -5.11 -2.15
CA ASN A 3 -10.26 -5.32 -0.71
C ASN A 3 -10.16 -3.96 0.00
N ILE A 4 -11.08 -3.70 0.92
CA ILE A 4 -11.12 -2.49 1.74
C ILE A 4 -10.47 -2.83 3.08
N LEU A 5 -9.41 -2.11 3.43
CA LEU A 5 -8.52 -2.42 4.54
C LEU A 5 -8.22 -1.16 5.35
N GLN A 6 -7.98 -1.33 6.65
CA GLN A 6 -7.42 -0.31 7.56
C GLN A 6 -6.14 -0.81 8.25
N ASP A 7 -5.51 -1.83 7.67
CA ASP A 7 -4.29 -2.42 8.21
C ASP A 7 -3.06 -1.93 7.44
N PRO A 8 -2.22 -1.05 8.03
CA PRO A 8 -1.07 -0.47 7.33
C PRO A 8 -0.04 -1.52 6.92
N LEU A 9 0.06 -2.66 7.63
CA LEU A 9 1.03 -3.70 7.32
C LEU A 9 0.75 -4.37 5.99
N ILE A 10 -0.53 -4.55 5.62
CA ILE A 10 -0.90 -5.17 4.35
C ILE A 10 -0.47 -4.26 3.20
N PHE A 11 -0.71 -2.95 3.32
CA PHE A 11 -0.28 -1.97 2.31
C PHE A 11 1.23 -2.00 2.11
N VAL A 12 2.01 -1.83 3.19
CA VAL A 12 3.47 -1.80 3.07
C VAL A 12 4.02 -3.13 2.55
N LYS A 13 3.59 -4.27 3.11
CA LYS A 13 4.06 -5.58 2.65
C LYS A 13 3.76 -5.84 1.18
N SER A 14 2.58 -5.44 0.70
CA SER A 14 2.18 -5.59 -0.71
C SER A 14 2.98 -4.73 -1.69
N VAL A 15 3.64 -3.67 -1.21
CA VAL A 15 4.54 -2.84 -2.02
C VAL A 15 5.95 -3.41 -2.00
N VAL A 16 6.41 -3.91 -0.85
CA VAL A 16 7.74 -4.53 -0.73
C VAL A 16 7.80 -5.84 -1.52
N GLY A 17 6.68 -6.56 -1.64
CA GLY A 17 6.60 -7.75 -2.48
C GLY A 17 5.22 -8.40 -2.47
N ASP A 18 5.14 -9.59 -3.07
CA ASP A 18 3.89 -10.33 -3.12
C ASP A 18 3.52 -10.92 -1.75
N LEU A 19 2.25 -10.75 -1.36
CA LEU A 19 1.70 -11.43 -0.20
C LEU A 19 1.51 -12.93 -0.53
N ASP A 20 1.94 -13.80 0.38
CA ASP A 20 1.75 -15.24 0.20
C ASP A 20 0.28 -15.67 0.45
N ASN A 21 -0.02 -16.92 0.11
CA ASN A 21 -1.38 -17.48 0.17
C ASN A 21 -2.02 -17.43 1.57
N SER A 22 -1.24 -17.33 2.65
CA SER A 22 -1.78 -17.21 4.02
C SER A 22 -2.51 -15.90 4.28
N TYR A 23 -2.31 -14.88 3.44
CA TYR A 23 -3.03 -13.61 3.54
C TYR A 23 -4.44 -13.67 2.92
N TYR A 24 -4.80 -14.77 2.26
CA TYR A 24 -6.02 -14.86 1.47
C TYR A 24 -6.98 -15.95 1.97
N THR A 25 -8.26 -15.70 1.72
CA THR A 25 -9.36 -16.67 1.75
C THR A 25 -9.96 -16.79 0.35
N ASP A 26 -10.58 -17.94 0.07
CA ASP A 26 -11.31 -18.14 -1.18
C ASP A 26 -12.77 -17.70 -1.05
N PHE A 27 -13.24 -16.92 -2.02
CA PHE A 27 -14.66 -16.67 -2.25
C PHE A 27 -15.01 -17.04 -3.69
N ASN A 28 -15.63 -18.21 -3.88
CA ASN A 28 -16.05 -18.70 -5.20
C ASN A 28 -14.90 -18.72 -6.23
N GLY A 29 -13.70 -19.15 -5.83
CA GLY A 29 -12.53 -19.16 -6.70
C GLY A 29 -11.80 -17.81 -6.80
N PHE A 30 -12.21 -16.78 -6.07
CA PHE A 30 -11.55 -15.48 -6.04
C PHE A 30 -10.83 -15.24 -4.70
N PRO A 31 -9.57 -14.75 -4.72
CA PRO A 31 -8.85 -14.43 -3.49
C PRO A 31 -9.39 -13.15 -2.84
N VAL A 32 -9.63 -13.24 -1.53
CA VAL A 32 -10.06 -12.14 -0.65
C VAL A 32 -9.11 -12.06 0.52
N ILE A 33 -8.66 -10.85 0.89
CA ILE A 33 -7.68 -10.68 1.96
C ILE A 33 -8.30 -10.96 3.33
N ASN A 34 -7.58 -11.70 4.17
CA ASN A 34 -7.94 -11.98 5.54
C ASN A 34 -8.11 -10.69 6.34
N GLY A 35 -9.24 -10.56 7.03
CA GLY A 35 -9.53 -9.35 7.82
C GLY A 35 -9.97 -8.14 7.01
N ALA A 36 -10.17 -8.25 5.69
CA ALA A 36 -10.73 -7.17 4.90
C ALA A 36 -12.09 -6.72 5.43
N GLU A 37 -12.26 -5.42 5.64
CA GLU A 37 -13.51 -4.84 6.17
C GLU A 37 -14.66 -4.98 5.19
N ALA A 38 -14.33 -4.92 3.91
CA ALA A 38 -15.21 -5.22 2.81
C ALA A 38 -14.37 -5.67 1.61
N TRP A 39 -15.03 -6.29 0.65
CA TRP A 39 -14.43 -6.62 -0.63
C TRP A 39 -15.46 -6.54 -1.75
N ILE A 40 -14.96 -6.38 -2.97
CA ILE A 40 -15.74 -6.32 -4.20
C ILE A 40 -15.07 -7.20 -5.26
N ILE A 41 -15.79 -8.18 -5.80
CA ILE A 41 -15.41 -8.91 -7.00
C ILE A 41 -15.95 -8.14 -8.20
N LEU A 42 -15.06 -7.86 -9.16
CA LEU A 42 -15.32 -7.00 -10.30
C LEU A 42 -15.00 -7.77 -11.58
N GLU A 43 -15.85 -7.63 -12.59
CA GLU A 43 -15.50 -7.90 -13.98
C GLU A 43 -14.73 -6.69 -14.51
N ALA A 44 -13.55 -6.91 -15.08
CA ALA A 44 -12.75 -5.86 -15.70
C ALA A 44 -12.86 -5.94 -17.23
N LYS A 45 -13.37 -4.88 -17.86
CA LYS A 45 -13.49 -4.76 -19.31
C LYS A 45 -12.46 -3.76 -19.81
N LEU A 46 -11.52 -4.21 -20.62
CA LEU A 46 -10.51 -3.35 -21.24
C LEU A 46 -11.19 -2.36 -22.20
N MET A 47 -11.00 -1.07 -21.95
CA MET A 47 -11.52 0.01 -22.79
C MET A 47 -10.45 0.50 -23.78
N GLU A 48 -9.23 0.72 -23.29
CA GLU A 48 -8.13 1.25 -24.10
C GLU A 48 -6.81 0.57 -23.75
N ARG A 49 -5.97 0.35 -24.78
CA ARG A 49 -4.61 -0.19 -24.67
C ARG A 49 -3.63 0.82 -25.27
N GLY A 50 -2.70 1.32 -24.47
CA GLY A 50 -1.66 2.25 -24.91
C GLY A 50 -0.51 2.32 -23.89
N ALA A 51 0.03 3.53 -23.68
CA ALA A 51 1.02 3.78 -22.61
C ALA A 51 0.45 3.49 -21.20
N ALA A 52 -0.87 3.55 -21.06
CA ALA A 52 -1.62 3.04 -19.92
C ALA A 52 -2.75 2.12 -20.40
N TYR A 53 -3.21 1.26 -19.50
CA TYR A 53 -4.40 0.44 -19.71
C TYR A 53 -5.58 1.05 -18.98
N LEU A 54 -6.70 1.26 -19.67
CA LEU A 54 -7.94 1.75 -19.08
C LEU A 54 -8.97 0.62 -19.01
N PHE A 55 -9.57 0.41 -17.85
CA PHE A 55 -10.60 -0.61 -17.63
C PHE A 55 -11.88 0.00 -17.08
N THR A 56 -13.02 -0.48 -17.57
CA THR A 56 -14.31 -0.31 -16.90
C THR A 56 -14.54 -1.48 -15.96
N LEU A 57 -14.94 -1.21 -14.72
CA LEU A 57 -15.13 -2.22 -13.68
C LEU A 57 -16.62 -2.39 -13.36
N VAL A 58 -17.13 -3.61 -13.47
CA VAL A 58 -18.54 -3.95 -13.16
C VAL A 58 -18.58 -4.86 -11.92
N PRO A 59 -19.23 -4.44 -10.82
CA PRO A 59 -19.38 -5.30 -9.63
C PRO A 59 -20.19 -6.56 -9.93
N LEU A 60 -19.59 -7.72 -9.65
CA LEU A 60 -20.24 -9.03 -9.72
C LEU A 60 -20.73 -9.48 -8.34
N SER A 61 -19.95 -9.20 -7.31
CA SER A 61 -20.29 -9.53 -5.92
C SER A 61 -19.59 -8.56 -4.97
N ALA A 62 -20.20 -8.29 -3.83
CA ALA A 62 -19.58 -7.48 -2.78
C ALA A 62 -20.03 -7.99 -1.43
N ARG A 63 -19.16 -7.89 -0.43
CA ARG A 63 -19.50 -8.16 0.97
C ARG A 63 -18.85 -7.14 1.87
N ARG A 64 -19.60 -6.69 2.87
CA ARG A 64 -19.10 -5.95 4.01
C ARG A 64 -18.96 -6.89 5.20
N ASN A 65 -17.75 -7.06 5.71
CA ASN A 65 -17.42 -7.91 6.85
C ASN A 65 -17.41 -7.13 8.18
N PHE A 66 -16.97 -5.86 8.16
CA PHE A 66 -16.79 -5.06 9.37
C PHE A 66 -17.84 -3.95 9.53
N LYS A 67 -18.30 -3.76 10.79
CA LYS A 67 -19.40 -2.85 11.14
C LYS A 67 -19.01 -1.75 12.15
N ALA A 68 -17.73 -1.46 12.37
CA ALA A 68 -17.33 -0.34 13.22
C ALA A 68 -16.63 0.76 12.41
N ALA A 69 -16.75 1.99 12.89
CA ALA A 69 -16.02 3.13 12.34
C ALA A 69 -14.62 3.17 12.96
N HIS A 70 -13.62 3.48 12.15
CA HIS A 70 -12.27 3.75 12.64
C HIS A 70 -12.17 5.24 12.99
N PRO A 71 -11.65 5.59 14.19
CA PRO A 71 -11.29 6.98 14.45
C PRO A 71 -10.20 7.40 13.46
N VAL A 72 -10.18 8.68 13.09
CA VAL A 72 -9.14 9.21 12.21
C VAL A 72 -7.78 9.04 12.87
N ASN A 73 -6.90 8.27 12.22
CA ASN A 73 -5.54 8.04 12.67
C ASN A 73 -4.55 8.68 11.69
N ARG A 74 -3.86 9.74 12.15
CA ARG A 74 -2.86 10.45 11.33
C ARG A 74 -1.62 9.62 11.05
N GLY A 75 -1.28 8.65 11.91
CA GLY A 75 -0.22 7.68 11.66
C GLY A 75 -0.55 6.80 10.46
N PHE A 76 -1.76 6.23 10.40
CA PHE A 76 -2.20 5.43 9.25
C PHE A 76 -2.12 6.25 7.95
N ASN A 77 -2.66 7.47 7.96
CA ASN A 77 -2.59 8.36 6.79
C ASN A 77 -1.14 8.67 6.38
N ALA A 78 -0.26 8.93 7.35
CA ALA A 78 1.16 9.19 7.09
C ALA A 78 1.89 7.97 6.50
N ILE A 79 1.52 6.74 6.88
CA ILE A 79 2.03 5.52 6.23
C ILE A 79 1.64 5.50 4.75
N ILE A 80 0.37 5.78 4.43
CA ILE A 80 -0.09 5.79 3.03
C ILE A 80 0.68 6.83 2.21
N GLU A 81 0.86 8.04 2.72
CA GLU A 81 1.63 9.10 2.04
C GLU A 81 3.10 8.71 1.87
N ALA A 82 3.74 8.17 2.91
CA ALA A 82 5.12 7.73 2.86
C ALA A 82 5.31 6.59 1.84
N LEU A 83 4.33 5.69 1.71
CA LEU A 83 4.34 4.59 0.74
C LEU A 83 4.24 5.08 -0.71
N ILE A 84 3.40 6.08 -0.98
CA ILE A 84 3.30 6.74 -2.30
C ILE A 84 4.65 7.37 -2.67
N LEU A 85 5.28 8.05 -1.71
CA LEU A 85 6.58 8.67 -1.88
C LEU A 85 7.68 7.63 -2.12
N ALA A 86 7.69 6.55 -1.35
CA ALA A 86 8.67 5.48 -1.47
C ALA A 86 8.58 4.74 -2.82
N THR A 87 7.37 4.43 -3.30
CA THR A 87 7.18 3.78 -4.61
C THR A 87 7.57 4.67 -5.79
N ARG A 88 7.59 5.99 -5.60
CA ARG A 88 8.04 6.96 -6.61
C ARG A 88 9.54 7.21 -6.59
N TYR A 89 10.21 6.88 -5.49
CA TYR A 89 11.63 7.19 -5.30
C TYR A 89 12.52 6.66 -6.44
N SER A 90 12.31 5.42 -6.86
CA SER A 90 13.14 4.75 -7.89
C SER A 90 12.91 5.26 -9.32
N ILE A 91 11.84 6.03 -9.57
CA ILE A 91 11.50 6.54 -10.91
C ILE A 91 11.64 8.07 -11.01
N MET A 92 11.99 8.74 -9.91
CA MET A 92 12.21 10.19 -9.88
C MET A 92 13.67 10.54 -10.12
N ASP A 93 13.88 11.75 -10.64
CA ASP A 93 15.20 12.32 -10.89
C ASP A 93 15.98 12.47 -9.58
N GLU A 94 17.30 12.28 -9.63
CA GLU A 94 18.19 12.34 -8.46
C GLU A 94 18.06 13.65 -7.67
N SER A 95 17.82 14.76 -8.37
CA SER A 95 17.62 16.09 -7.76
C SER A 95 16.36 16.18 -6.88
N GLU A 96 15.35 15.34 -7.12
CA GLU A 96 14.08 15.33 -6.40
C GLU A 96 14.09 14.36 -5.20
N ARG A 97 14.95 13.33 -5.24
CA ARG A 97 15.03 12.26 -4.24
C ARG A 97 15.29 12.76 -2.83
N GLY A 98 16.17 13.74 -2.66
CA GLY A 98 16.41 14.35 -1.34
C GLY A 98 15.16 15.01 -0.75
N GLY A 99 14.27 15.56 -1.61
CA GLY A 99 12.98 16.10 -1.18
C GLY A 99 12.02 15.00 -0.71
N ILE A 100 11.96 13.88 -1.44
CA ILE A 100 11.17 12.71 -1.09
C ILE A 100 11.56 12.19 0.30
N LEU A 101 12.85 11.99 0.56
CA LEU A 101 13.33 11.47 1.83
C LEU A 101 12.93 12.36 3.01
N ARG A 102 13.09 13.69 2.87
CA ARG A 102 12.63 14.63 3.91
C ARG A 102 11.12 14.57 4.15
N CYS A 103 10.33 14.38 3.10
CA CYS A 103 8.88 14.17 3.25
C CYS A 103 8.58 12.86 3.99
N ILE A 104 9.29 11.78 3.70
CA ILE A 104 9.13 10.49 4.38
C ILE A 104 9.55 10.59 5.86
N GLU A 105 10.65 11.27 6.17
CA GLU A 105 11.09 11.55 7.56
C GLU A 105 10.03 12.35 8.32
N HIS A 106 9.39 13.32 7.67
CA HIS A 106 8.27 14.06 8.26
C HIS A 106 7.07 13.14 8.56
N MET A 107 6.75 12.22 7.65
CA MET A 107 5.69 11.23 7.87
C MET A 107 6.05 10.26 9.01
N GLU A 108 7.32 9.85 9.13
CA GLU A 108 7.81 9.05 10.25
C GLU A 108 7.55 9.75 11.60
N GLU A 109 7.80 11.05 11.70
CA GLU A 109 7.47 11.78 12.92
C GLU A 109 5.97 11.76 13.27
N ILE A 110 5.11 11.85 12.26
CA ILE A 110 3.65 11.77 12.44
C ILE A 110 3.26 10.37 12.91
N VAL A 111 3.81 9.32 12.28
CA VAL A 111 3.60 7.92 12.69
C VAL A 111 4.06 7.71 14.13
N ARG A 112 5.22 8.23 14.52
CA ARG A 112 5.72 8.14 15.89
C ARG A 112 4.77 8.78 16.92
N LYS A 113 4.16 9.91 16.58
CA LYS A 113 3.27 10.68 17.49
C LYS A 113 1.83 10.15 17.51
N CYS A 114 1.34 9.60 16.40
CA CYS A 114 -0.09 9.34 16.19
C CYS A 114 -0.42 7.90 15.81
N GLY A 115 0.57 7.09 15.40
CA GLY A 115 0.40 5.67 15.11
C GLY A 115 0.51 4.80 16.36
N GLY A 116 -0.05 3.60 16.28
CA GLY A 116 0.18 2.52 17.23
C GLY A 116 1.18 1.50 16.70
N ASP A 117 1.24 0.34 17.35
CA ASP A 117 2.23 -0.71 17.06
C ASP A 117 2.25 -1.12 15.59
N ARG A 118 1.07 -1.23 14.94
CA ARG A 118 0.98 -1.61 13.52
C ARG A 118 1.55 -0.56 12.59
N GLU A 119 1.29 0.72 12.84
CA GLU A 119 1.85 1.81 12.03
C GLU A 119 3.37 1.92 12.26
N HIS A 120 3.85 1.71 13.50
CA HIS A 120 5.29 1.72 13.79
C HIS A 120 6.01 0.58 13.08
N GLU A 121 5.45 -0.64 13.12
CA GLU A 121 5.98 -1.79 12.38
C GLU A 121 5.94 -1.53 10.85
N ALA A 122 4.85 -0.97 10.35
CA ALA A 122 4.72 -0.62 8.93
C ALA A 122 5.80 0.39 8.49
N MET A 123 6.07 1.42 9.31
CA MET A 123 7.13 2.40 9.03
C MET A 123 8.52 1.74 9.06
N ALA A 124 8.77 0.81 9.99
CA ALA A 124 10.04 0.08 10.04
C ALA A 124 10.26 -0.74 8.76
N ILE A 125 9.25 -1.45 8.27
CA ILE A 125 9.32 -2.21 7.01
C ILE A 125 9.54 -1.26 5.82
N LEU A 126 8.82 -0.14 5.77
CA LEU A 126 8.97 0.86 4.71
C LEU A 126 10.40 1.41 4.64
N LYS A 127 11.02 1.71 5.79
CA LYS A 127 12.40 2.17 5.87
C LYS A 127 13.39 1.12 5.39
N GLY A 128 13.18 -0.15 5.76
CA GLY A 128 13.97 -1.26 5.24
C GLY A 128 13.89 -1.36 3.72
N TYR A 129 12.69 -1.20 3.15
CA TYR A 129 12.49 -1.17 1.70
C TYR A 129 13.22 -0.01 1.03
N LEU A 130 13.12 1.21 1.58
CA LEU A 130 13.85 2.37 1.05
C LEU A 130 15.36 2.15 1.05
N HIS A 131 15.92 1.63 2.15
CA HIS A 131 17.34 1.29 2.21
C HIS A 131 17.74 0.28 1.12
N SER A 132 16.93 -0.75 0.89
CA SER A 132 17.21 -1.73 -0.17
C SER A 132 17.20 -1.14 -1.58
N ILE A 133 16.33 -0.16 -1.85
CA ILE A 133 16.32 0.55 -3.14
C ILE A 133 17.58 1.39 -3.31
N GLN A 134 17.97 2.13 -2.26
CA GLN A 134 19.16 2.97 -2.28
C GLN A 134 20.44 2.15 -2.51
N GLU A 135 20.57 1.00 -1.82
CA GLU A 135 21.71 0.09 -2.02
C GLU A 135 21.78 -0.46 -3.45
N LEU A 136 20.65 -0.79 -4.06
CA LEU A 136 20.60 -1.27 -5.45
C LEU A 136 21.04 -0.19 -6.44
N GLU A 137 20.73 1.07 -6.17
CA GLU A 137 21.12 2.20 -7.02
C GLU A 137 22.61 2.50 -6.91
N ASP A 138 23.18 2.47 -5.70
CA ASP A 138 24.61 2.66 -5.47
C ASP A 138 25.48 1.59 -6.16
N VAL A 139 24.95 0.38 -6.35
CA VAL A 139 25.64 -0.72 -7.08
C VAL A 139 25.56 -0.56 -8.59
N LEU A 140 24.57 0.17 -9.11
CA LEU A 140 24.33 0.36 -10.54
C LEU A 140 24.97 1.63 -11.13
N GLN A 141 25.52 2.51 -10.30
CA GLN A 141 26.30 3.70 -10.69
C GLN A 141 27.80 3.40 -10.80
#